data_AF-A0A644WFZ1-F1
#
_entry.id   AF-A0A644WFZ1-F1
#
_cell.length_a   1.000
_cell.length_b   1.000
_cell.length_c   1.000
_cell.angle_alpha   90.00
_cell.angle_beta   90.00
_cell.angle_gamma   90.00
#
_symmetry.space_group_name_H-M   'P 1'
#
loop_
_entity.id
_entity.type
_entity.pdbx_description
1 polymer ?
#
loop_
_entity_poly.entity_id
_entity_poly.type
_entity_poly.pdbx_seq_one_letter_code
_entity_poly.pdbx_strand_id
1 'polypeptide(L)' 'MQKNRRIYSLNIISYLAMNNIEFKLLMDNDNKVYAVVENEISDLLEEYKSNDFLQKFLHSYQEIRRFIKENKNIK' A
#
# COMPACT_ATOMS: atom_id res chain seq x y z
N MET A 1 11.10 5.44 21.67
CA MET A 1 10.65 6.12 20.44
C MET A 1 10.29 5.05 19.42
N GLN A 2 9.00 4.87 19.14
CA GLN A 2 8.56 3.96 18.08
C GLN A 2 9.14 4.47 16.75
N LYS A 3 9.90 3.62 16.04
CA LYS A 3 10.38 3.94 14.69
C LYS A 3 9.15 4.14 13.81
N ASN A 4 8.88 5.38 13.39
CA ASN A 4 7.92 5.68 12.33
C ASN A 4 8.11 4.66 11.19
N ARG A 5 7.18 3.72 11.06
CA ARG A 5 7.28 2.65 10.05
C ARG A 5 6.98 3.27 8.70
N ARG A 6 8.01 3.38 7.85
CA ARG A 6 7.83 3.72 6.44
C ARG A 6 7.25 2.50 5.72
N ILE A 7 6.10 2.67 5.08
CA ILE A 7 5.43 1.61 4.34
C ILE A 7 5.45 1.97 2.86
N TYR A 8 6.16 1.18 2.07
CA TYR A 8 6.30 1.38 0.62
C TYR A 8 5.31 0.56 -0.21
N SER A 9 4.71 -0.48 0.37
CA SER A 9 3.77 -1.34 -0.34
C SER A 9 2.43 -0.64 -0.53
N LEU A 10 2.09 -0.35 -1.79
CA LEU A 10 0.79 0.24 -2.13
C LEU A 10 -0.38 -0.61 -1.62
N ASN A 11 -0.26 -1.94 -1.62
CA ASN A 11 -1.33 -2.83 -1.13
C ASN A 11 -1.56 -2.65 0.38
N ILE A 12 -0.48 -2.53 1.14
CA ILE A 12 -0.58 -2.27 2.58
C ILE A 12 -1.18 -0.88 2.81
N ILE A 13 -0.72 0.15 2.08
CA ILE A 13 -1.28 1.51 2.19
C ILE A 13 -2.79 1.51 1.88
N SER A 14 -3.23 0.83 0.83
CA SER A 14 -4.65 0.68 0.50
C SER A 14 -5.44 -0.02 1.60
N TYR A 15 -4.86 -1.06 2.21
CA TYR A 15 -5.50 -1.77 3.31
C TYR A 15 -5.59 -0.93 4.59
N LEU A 16 -4.57 -0.11 4.89
CA LEU A 16 -4.64 0.89 5.96
C LEU A 16 -5.78 1.88 5.73
N ALA A 17 -5.92 2.40 4.51
CA ALA A 17 -7.00 3.31 4.15
C ALA A 17 -8.39 2.67 4.31
N MET A 18 -8.54 1.39 3.90
CA MET A 18 -9.78 0.63 4.06
C MET A 18 -10.20 0.49 5.54
N ASN A 19 -9.23 0.39 6.44
CA ASN A 19 -9.45 0.27 7.88
C ASN A 19 -9.48 1.64 8.60
N ASN A 20 -9.60 2.75 7.86
CA ASN A 20 -9.63 4.11 8.41
C ASN A 20 -8.40 4.46 9.26
N ILE A 21 -7.25 3.85 8.98
CA ILE A 21 -5.99 4.20 9.64
C ILE A 21 -5.44 5.48 9.00
N GLU A 22 -5.19 6.49 9.83
CA GLU A 22 -4.58 7.74 9.37
C GLU A 22 -3.10 7.55 9.05
N PHE A 23 -2.67 8.08 7.90
CA PHE A 23 -1.27 8.07 7.48
C PHE A 23 -0.95 9.30 6.63
N LYS A 24 0.34 9.67 6.61
CA LYS A 24 0.87 10.74 5.76
C LYS A 24 1.66 10.14 4.62
N LEU A 25 1.36 10.53 3.39
CA LEU A 25 2.16 10.17 2.21
C LEU A 25 3.32 11.14 2.07
N LEU A 26 4.54 10.60 1.97
CA LEU A 26 5.77 11.35 1.75
C LEU A 26 6.55 10.74 0.58
N MET A 27 7.51 11.49 0.05
CA MET A 27 8.50 10.97 -0.90
C MET A 27 9.85 10.84 -0.23
N ASP A 28 10.62 9.81 -0.60
CA ASP A 28 12.02 9.70 -0.22
C ASP A 28 12.94 10.33 -1.28
N ASN A 29 14.24 10.27 -1.03
CA ASN A 29 15.25 10.85 -1.90
C ASN A 29 15.34 10.16 -3.28
N ASP A 30 14.73 8.98 -3.44
CA ASP A 30 14.64 8.25 -4.71
C ASP A 30 13.34 8.57 -5.48
N ASN A 31 12.57 9.58 -5.03
CA ASN A 31 11.21 9.87 -5.51
C ASN A 31 10.22 8.71 -5.32
N LYS A 32 10.46 7.80 -4.37
CA LYS A 32 9.50 6.75 -4.03
C LYS A 32 8.53 7.26 -2.98
N VAL A 33 7.23 7.05 -3.24
CA VAL A 33 6.16 7.38 -2.29
C VAL A 33 6.09 6.31 -1.20
N TYR A 34 5.98 6.73 0.06
CA TYR A 34 5.72 5.86 1.20
C TYR A 34 4.73 6.50 2.17
N ALA A 35 4.03 5.66 2.92
CA ALA A 35 3.18 6.10 4.03
C ALA A 35 3.97 6.10 5.35
N VAL A 36 3.71 7.10 6.19
CA VAL A 36 4.11 7.14 7.60
C VAL A 36 2.85 7.03 8.45
N VAL A 37 2.88 6.06 9.37
CA VAL A 37 1.78 5.79 10.31
C VAL A 37 2.29 6.06 11.71
N GLU A 38 1.54 6.84 12.48
CA GLU A 38 1.85 7.15 13.89
C GLU A 38 1.28 6.07 14.84
N ASN A 39 0.23 5.37 14.41
CA ASN A 39 -0.44 4.31 15.18
C ASN A 39 0.30 2.97 15.13
N GLU A 40 0.11 2.14 16.16
CA GLU A 40 0.51 0.73 16.13
C GLU A 40 -0.43 -0.07 15.20
N ILE A 41 0.16 -0.71 14.19
CA ILE A 41 -0.56 -1.43 13.13
C ILE A 41 -0.12 -2.90 13.01
N SER A 42 0.59 -3.43 14.02
CA SER A 42 1.20 -4.77 13.92
C SER A 42 0.15 -5.86 13.67
N ASP A 43 -0.94 -5.84 14.44
CA ASP A 43 -2.05 -6.79 14.31
C ASP A 43 -2.71 -6.71 12.94
N LEU A 44 -2.94 -5.49 12.45
CA LEU A 44 -3.53 -5.26 11.14
C LEU A 44 -2.62 -5.77 10.01
N LEU A 45 -1.30 -5.62 10.14
CA LEU A 45 -0.35 -6.17 9.17
C LEU A 45 -0.31 -7.71 9.20
N GLU A 46 -0.54 -8.32 10.36
CA GLU A 46 -0.62 -9.77 10.51
C GLU A 46 -1.92 -10.32 9.90
N GLU A 47 -3.04 -9.64 10.12
CA GLU A 47 -4.32 -9.94 9.47
C GLU A 47 -4.18 -9.87 7.95
N TYR A 48 -3.62 -8.78 7.42
CA TYR A 48 -3.36 -8.62 5.98
C TYR A 48 -2.56 -9.79 5.41
N LYS A 49 -1.47 -10.18 6.08
CA LYS A 49 -0.60 -11.28 5.64
C LYS A 49 -1.30 -12.63 5.65
N SER A 50 -2.31 -12.79 6.51
CA SER A 50 -3.06 -14.04 6.67
C SER A 50 -4.25 -14.13 5.71
N ASN A 51 -4.66 -13.01 5.10
CA ASN A 51 -5.80 -12.96 4.18
C ASN A 51 -5.38 -13.10 2.70
N ASP A 52 -5.29 -14.35 2.23
CA ASP A 52 -4.91 -14.69 0.85
C ASP A 52 -5.87 -14.10 -0.21
N PHE A 53 -7.17 -14.10 0.08
CA PHE A 53 -8.17 -13.56 -0.85
C PHE A 53 -7.97 -12.06 -1.09
N LEU A 54 -7.77 -11.29 -0.02
CA LEU A 54 -7.51 -9.86 -0.10
C LEU A 54 -6.22 -9.57 -0.88
N GLN A 55 -5.16 -10.34 -0.64
CA GLN A 55 -3.88 -10.17 -1.34
C GLN A 55 -4.04 -10.43 -2.84
N LYS A 56 -4.77 -11.49 -3.22
CA LYS A 56 -5.10 -11.80 -4.63
C LYS A 56 -5.90 -10.68 -5.27
N PHE A 57 -6.94 -10.17 -4.60
CA PHE A 57 -7.75 -9.07 -5.10
C PHE A 57 -6.92 -7.82 -5.41
N LEU A 58 -6.10 -7.38 -4.45
CA LEU A 58 -5.26 -6.20 -4.61
C LEU A 58 -4.20 -6.40 -5.71
N HIS A 59 -3.63 -7.60 -5.81
CA HIS A 59 -2.68 -7.93 -6.88
C HIS A 59 -3.33 -7.86 -8.26
N SER A 60 -4.48 -8.50 -8.45
CA SER A 60 -5.21 -8.44 -9.73
C SER A 60 -5.57 -7.01 -10.12
N TYR A 61 -5.97 -6.16 -9.16
CA TYR A 61 -6.20 -4.74 -9.43
C TYR A 61 -4.95 -4.01 -9.93
N GLN A 62 -3.79 -4.26 -9.31
CA GLN A 62 -2.51 -3.68 -9.76
C GLN A 62 -2.14 -4.11 -11.18
N GLU A 63 -2.35 -5.38 -11.52
CA GLU A 63 -2.09 -5.90 -12.86
C GLU A 63 -2.98 -5.23 -13.91
N ILE A 64 -4.28 -5.12 -13.64
CA ILE A 64 -5.23 -4.42 -14.51
C ILE A 64 -4.80 -2.96 -14.69
N ARG A 65 -4.46 -2.27 -13.60
CA ARG A 65 -4.03 -0.85 -13.65
C ARG A 65 -2.73 -0.68 -14.45
N ARG A 66 -1.76 -1.59 -14.30
CA ARG A 66 -0.52 -1.60 -15.07
C ARG A 66 -0.81 -1.80 -16.55
N PHE A 67 -1.61 -2.81 -16.88
CA PHE A 67 -2.02 -3.09 -18.26
C PHE A 67 -2.68 -1.87 -18.91
N ILE A 68 -3.65 -1.24 -18.23
CA ILE A 68 -4.30 -0.02 -18.73
C ILE A 68 -3.28 1.11 -18.96
N LYS A 69 -2.33 1.31 -18.03
CA LYS A 69 -1.32 2.39 -18.14
C LYS A 69 -0.37 2.16 -19.33
N GLU A 70 0.08 0.94 -19.53
CA GLU A 70 0.98 0.57 -20.62
C GLU A 70 0.27 0.69 -21.98
N ASN A 71 -1.01 0.32 -22.06
CA ASN A 71 -1.77 0.32 -23.30
C ASN A 71 -2.45 1.67 -23.61
N LYS A 72 -2.71 2.54 -22.62
CA LYS A 72 -3.25 3.90 -22.86
C LYS A 72 -2.28 4.83 -23.60
N ASN A 73 -0.99 4.51 -23.61
CA ASN A 73 0.05 5.30 -24.26
C ASN A 73 0.50 4.70 -25.60
N ILE A 74 -0.17 3.67 -26.10
CA ILE A 74 0.03 3.16 -27.46
C ILE A 74 -0.69 4.13 -28.40
N LYS A 75 0.10 4.98 -29.08
CA LYS A 75 -0.37 5.79 -30.22
C LYS A 75 -0.36 4.95 -31.49
#